data_AF-G4CW23-F1
#
_entry.id   AF-G4CW23-F1
#
_cell.length_a   1.000
_cell.length_b   1.000
_cell.length_c   1.000
_cell.angle_alpha   90.00
_cell.angle_beta   90.00
_cell.angle_gamma   90.00
#
_symmetry.space_group_name_H-M   'P 1'
#
loop_
_entity.id
_entity.type
_entity.pdbx_description
1 polymer ?
#
loop_
_entity_poly.entity_id
_entity_poly.type
_entity_poly.pdbx_seq_one_letter_code
_entity_poly.pdbx_strand_id
1 'polypeptide(L)'
;MQITGRPEGYYVNGVEFDGFQNGELIDAKGLGYEKLLTAEWSTARGPLRDAADRQLEAAGSTPIHWIFAEEGAARVASEIIPE
;
A
#
# COMPACT_ATOMS: atom_id res chain seq x y z
N MET A 1 -1.08 11.05 -4.97
CA MET A 1 -0.95 10.97 -6.44
C MET A 1 -1.81 9.80 -6.88
N GLN A 2 -2.84 10.07 -7.68
CA GLN A 2 -3.85 9.10 -8.11
C GLN A 2 -3.55 8.72 -9.56
N ILE A 3 -3.39 7.42 -9.85
CA ILE A 3 -2.84 6.96 -11.14
C ILE A 3 -3.93 6.66 -12.20
N THR A 4 -5.20 6.45 -11.81
CA THR A 4 -6.21 5.88 -12.73
C THR A 4 -7.29 6.83 -13.26
N GLY A 5 -7.31 8.11 -12.86
CA GLY A 5 -8.24 9.10 -13.42
C GLY A 5 -9.74 8.82 -13.25
N ARG A 6 -10.13 7.77 -12.51
CA ARG A 6 -11.51 7.57 -12.03
C ARG A 6 -11.65 8.20 -10.64
N PRO A 7 -12.77 8.87 -10.34
CA PRO A 7 -13.02 9.42 -9.00
C PRO A 7 -13.21 8.34 -7.91
N GLU A 8 -13.25 7.06 -8.28
CA GLU A 8 -13.49 5.92 -7.38
C GLU A 8 -12.30 4.95 -7.43
N GLY A 9 -11.86 4.46 -6.27
CA GLY A 9 -10.82 3.44 -6.15
C GLY A 9 -11.22 2.10 -6.79
N TYR A 10 -10.24 1.20 -6.95
CA TYR A 10 -10.48 -0.15 -7.46
C TYR A 10 -10.77 -1.09 -6.29
N TYR A 11 -11.97 -1.67 -6.23
CA TYR A 11 -12.38 -2.51 -5.10
C TYR A 11 -12.30 -4.00 -5.43
N VAL A 12 -11.62 -4.77 -4.59
CA VAL A 12 -11.62 -6.23 -4.63
C VAL A 12 -12.12 -6.75 -3.30
N ASN A 13 -13.16 -7.58 -3.31
CA ASN A 13 -13.74 -8.16 -2.10
C ASN A 13 -14.05 -7.13 -0.99
N GLY A 14 -14.43 -5.90 -1.39
CA GLY A 14 -14.74 -4.80 -0.46
C GLY A 14 -13.53 -4.01 0.06
N VAL A 15 -12.31 -4.37 -0.36
CA VAL A 15 -11.08 -3.63 -0.04
C VAL A 15 -10.69 -2.73 -1.21
N GLU A 16 -10.36 -1.48 -0.90
CA GLU A 16 -9.93 -0.48 -1.88
C GLU A 16 -8.44 -0.60 -2.23
N PHE A 17 -8.15 -0.37 -3.49
CA PHE A 17 -6.83 -0.21 -4.08
C PHE A 17 -6.81 1.09 -4.89
N ASP A 18 -5.63 1.71 -5.01
CA ASP A 18 -5.45 2.94 -5.79
C ASP A 18 -5.60 2.72 -7.31
N GLY A 19 -5.49 1.46 -7.75
CA GLY A 19 -5.74 1.10 -9.13
C GLY A 19 -5.58 -0.39 -9.44
N PHE A 20 -5.77 -0.71 -10.72
CA PHE A 20 -5.47 -2.01 -11.29
C PHE A 20 -4.85 -1.80 -12.68
N GLN A 21 -3.63 -2.30 -12.88
CA GLN A 21 -2.89 -2.12 -14.12
C GLN A 21 -2.03 -3.35 -14.40
N ASN A 22 -2.00 -3.79 -15.66
CA ASN A 22 -1.18 -4.91 -16.12
C ASN A 22 -1.38 -6.24 -15.36
N GLY A 23 -2.58 -6.47 -14.80
CA GLY A 23 -2.87 -7.68 -14.02
C GLY A 23 -2.51 -7.57 -12.54
N GLU A 24 -2.04 -6.41 -12.08
CA GLU A 24 -1.64 -6.15 -10.70
C GLU A 24 -2.55 -5.11 -10.05
N LEU A 25 -2.82 -5.28 -8.76
CA LEU A 25 -3.46 -4.29 -7.91
C LEU A 25 -2.42 -3.25 -7.48
N ILE A 26 -2.77 -1.97 -7.49
CA ILE A 26 -1.85 -0.89 -7.15
C ILE A 26 -2.24 -0.30 -5.81
N ASP A 27 -1.25 -0.15 -4.93
CA ASP A 27 -1.38 0.60 -3.67
C ASP A 27 -0.22 1.59 -3.56
N ALA A 28 -0.52 2.88 -3.52
CA ALA A 28 0.44 3.97 -3.61
C ALA A 28 0.49 4.79 -2.33
N LYS A 29 1.66 4.84 -1.70
CA LYS A 29 1.94 5.65 -0.51
C LYS A 29 2.72 6.90 -0.87
N GLY A 30 2.15 8.06 -0.52
CA GLY A 30 2.70 9.38 -0.84
C GLY A 30 3.86 9.81 0.07
N LEU A 31 4.31 11.05 -0.15
CA LEU A 31 5.37 11.69 0.64
C LEU A 31 5.01 11.74 2.14
N GLY A 32 6.03 11.66 2.99
CA GLY A 32 5.91 11.69 4.45
C GLY A 32 5.76 10.30 5.09
N TYR A 33 5.59 9.24 4.29
CA TYR A 33 5.56 7.87 4.81
C TYR A 33 6.91 7.48 5.42
N GLU A 34 8.04 7.95 4.88
CA GLU A 34 9.35 7.65 5.47
C GLU A 34 9.42 8.17 6.91
N LYS A 35 9.00 9.42 7.12
CA LYS A 35 8.94 10.03 8.47
C LYS A 35 7.99 9.26 9.38
N LEU A 36 6.82 8.87 8.89
CA LEU A 36 5.83 8.12 9.67
C LEU A 36 6.32 6.72 10.04
N LEU A 37 7.09 6.04 9.19
CA LEU A 37 7.54 4.68 9.43
C LEU A 37 8.82 4.58 10.27
N THR A 38 9.60 5.66 10.32
CA THR A 38 10.89 5.73 11.04
C THR A 38 10.83 6.46 12.38
N ALA A 39 9.86 7.34 12.59
CA ALA A 39 9.78 8.13 13.81
C ALA A 39 9.29 7.29 15.01
N GLU A 40 9.98 7.40 16.16
CA GLU A 40 9.62 6.69 17.40
C GLU A 40 8.24 7.06 17.95
N TRP A 41 7.78 8.29 17.71
CA TRP A 41 6.46 8.75 18.16
C TRP A 41 5.31 8.20 17.30
N SER A 42 5.61 7.63 16.14
CA SER A 42 4.60 7.22 15.17
C SER A 42 4.21 5.76 15.37
N THR A 43 2.91 5.50 15.26
CA THR A 43 2.36 4.14 15.30
C THR A 43 2.13 3.55 13.91
N ALA A 44 2.49 4.26 12.82
CA ALA A 44 2.07 3.96 11.45
C ALA A 44 2.48 2.57 10.92
N ARG A 45 3.50 1.93 11.51
CA ARG A 45 3.92 0.56 11.14
C ARG A 45 2.80 -0.47 11.35
N GLY A 46 2.06 -0.37 12.46
CA GLY A 46 0.95 -1.27 12.77
C GLY A 46 -0.20 -1.15 11.76
N PRO A 47 -0.77 0.05 11.57
CA PRO A 47 -1.81 0.27 10.55
C PRO A 47 -1.38 -0.08 9.13
N LEU A 48 -0.10 0.09 8.77
CA LEU A 48 0.42 -0.36 7.46
C LEU A 48 0.37 -1.89 7.35
N ARG A 49 0.77 -2.62 8.40
CA ARG A 49 0.68 -4.07 8.45
C ARG A 49 -0.77 -4.55 8.33
N ASP A 50 -1.67 -3.98 9.14
CA ASP A 50 -3.09 -4.36 9.16
C ASP A 50 -3.78 -4.05 7.81
N ALA A 51 -3.33 -3.00 7.10
CA ALA A 51 -3.80 -2.73 5.75
C ALA A 51 -3.27 -3.77 4.75
N ALA A 52 -1.98 -4.09 4.80
CA ALA A 52 -1.36 -5.08 3.93
C ALA A 52 -1.98 -6.47 4.08
N ASP A 53 -2.19 -6.94 5.32
CA ASP A 53 -2.80 -8.25 5.57
C ASP A 53 -4.22 -8.33 4.97
N ARG A 54 -5.04 -7.29 5.14
CA ARG A 54 -6.40 -7.22 4.54
C ARG A 54 -6.36 -7.15 3.01
N GLN A 55 -5.41 -6.42 2.44
CA GLN A 55 -5.26 -6.30 1.00
C GLN A 55 -4.82 -7.62 0.37
N LEU A 56 -3.89 -8.34 0.99
CA LEU A 56 -3.45 -9.67 0.55
C LEU A 56 -4.58 -10.69 0.61
N GLU A 57 -5.35 -10.71 1.70
CA GLU A 57 -6.54 -11.56 1.82
C GLU A 57 -7.55 -11.26 0.70
N ALA A 58 -7.82 -9.98 0.45
CA ALA A 58 -8.75 -9.57 -0.60
C ALA A 58 -8.23 -9.88 -2.01
N ALA A 59 -6.94 -9.72 -2.26
CA ALA A 59 -6.32 -9.93 -3.57
C ALA A 59 -6.27 -11.40 -3.98
N GLY A 60 -6.20 -12.32 -3.01
CA GLY A 60 -6.07 -13.75 -3.26
C GLY A 60 -4.80 -14.05 -4.04
N SER A 61 -4.94 -14.55 -5.27
CA SER A 61 -3.79 -14.84 -6.15
C SER A 61 -3.37 -13.66 -7.04
N THR A 62 -4.03 -12.51 -6.93
CA THR A 62 -3.71 -11.33 -7.74
C THR A 62 -2.53 -10.60 -7.11
N PRO A 63 -1.42 -10.35 -7.83
CA PRO A 63 -0.29 -9.61 -7.27
C PRO A 63 -0.68 -8.19 -6.88
N ILE A 64 -0.06 -7.67 -5.82
CA ILE A 64 -0.17 -6.28 -5.41
C ILE A 64 1.19 -5.61 -5.63
N HIS A 65 1.17 -4.43 -6.23
CA HIS A 65 2.32 -3.58 -6.43
C HIS A 65 2.22 -2.38 -5.50
N TRP A 66 2.99 -2.41 -4.42
CA TRP A 66 3.09 -1.30 -3.49
C TRP A 66 4.11 -0.28 -3.97
N ILE A 67 3.65 0.94 -4.24
CA ILE A 67 4.46 2.04 -4.76
C ILE A 67 4.66 3.05 -3.64
N PHE A 68 5.92 3.32 -3.27
CA PHE A 68 6.25 4.35 -2.29
C PHE A 68 6.91 5.53 -3.00
N ALA A 69 6.49 6.75 -2.68
CA ALA A 69 7.09 7.96 -3.22
C ALA A 69 8.52 8.22 -2.70
N GLU A 70 8.89 7.61 -1.57
CA GLU A 70 10.17 7.79 -0.89
C GLU A 70 10.90 6.45 -0.78
N GLU A 71 12.17 6.39 -1.19
CA GLU A 71 12.99 5.17 -1.13
C GLU A 71 13.14 4.65 0.31
N GLY A 72 13.34 5.55 1.28
CA GLY A 72 13.42 5.16 2.69
C GLY A 72 12.11 4.57 3.21
N ALA A 73 10.96 5.05 2.73
CA ALA A 73 9.67 4.45 3.04
C ALA A 73 9.57 3.04 2.46
N ALA A 74 9.95 2.83 1.19
CA ALA A 74 9.95 1.52 0.55
C ALA A 74 10.83 0.51 1.32
N ARG A 75 12.03 0.93 1.73
CA ARG A 75 12.97 0.09 2.47
C ARG A 75 12.41 -0.38 3.81
N VAL A 76 11.71 0.50 4.52
CA VAL A 76 11.11 0.16 5.82
C VAL A 76 9.83 -0.65 5.63
N ALA A 77 9.04 -0.35 4.60
CA ALA A 77 7.81 -1.07 4.29
C ALA A 77 8.05 -2.53 3.92
N SER A 78 9.16 -2.86 3.25
CA SER A 78 9.51 -4.27 2.94
C SER A 78 9.80 -5.12 4.18
N GLU A 79 10.06 -4.51 5.34
CA GLU A 79 10.19 -5.20 6.63
C GLU A 79 8.83 -5.43 7.31
N ILE A 80 7.77 -4.75 6.83
CA ILE A 80 6.44 -4.70 7.46
C ILE A 80 5.42 -5.51 6.64
N ILE A 81 5.41 -5.30 5.33
CA ILE A 81 4.49 -5.94 4.38
C ILE A 81 4.97 -7.39 4.17
N PRO A 82 4.11 -8.39 4.38
CA PRO A 82 4.50 -9.78 4.13
C PRO A 82 4.56 -10.07 2.63
N GLU A 83 5.39 -11.05 2.26
CA GLU A 83 5.46 -11.60 0.90
C GLU A 83 4.22 -12.41 0.53
#